data_AF-A0A381YGU3-F1
#
_entry.id   AF-A0A381YGU3-F1
#
_cell.length_a   1.000
_cell.length_b   1.000
_cell.length_c   1.000
_cell.angle_alpha   90.00
_cell.angle_beta   90.00
_cell.angle_gamma   90.00
#
_symmetry.space_group_name_H-M   'P 1'
#
loop_
_entity.id
_entity.type
_entity.pdbx_description
1 polymer ?
#
loop_
_entity_poly.entity_id
_entity_poly.type
_entity_poly.pdbx_seq_one_letter_code
_entity_poly.pdbx_strand_id
1 'polypeptide(L)'
;MQTFPRIVGYVFNPVCFWYCYDEDKLVAIICEVNNTFGESHNYVIKQDAEENICTLPKEFHVSPFYDIKGEYKFDFTKNNAVKINYYFDKTLQLCTSIKGIETPWNDINLLKTFIQHPFYTALIITLIHYQAIKLFFKKNKYFSKPIKLSRDLTYDKNE
;
A
#
# COMPACT_ATOMS: atom_id res chain seq x y z
N MET A 1 -3.34 -0.73 12.66
CA MET A 1 -3.54 0.40 11.73
C MET A 1 -2.18 1.01 11.41
N GLN A 2 -1.75 0.99 10.14
CA GLN A 2 -0.51 1.66 9.71
C GLN A 2 -0.87 2.91 8.91
N THR A 3 -1.07 4.02 9.60
CA THR A 3 -1.43 5.31 9.00
C THR A 3 -0.62 6.42 9.61
N PHE A 4 -0.15 7.38 8.82
CA PHE A 4 0.46 8.59 9.36
C PHE A 4 -0.63 9.55 9.84
N PRO A 5 -0.43 10.22 10.99
CA PRO A 5 -1.33 11.28 11.43
C PRO A 5 -1.30 12.43 10.42
N ARG A 6 -2.43 13.12 10.27
CA ARG A 6 -2.52 14.31 9.44
C ARG A 6 -1.71 15.43 10.10
N ILE A 7 -0.73 15.97 9.39
CA ILE A 7 0.10 17.09 9.89
C ILE A 7 -0.23 18.33 9.07
N VAL A 8 -0.69 19.40 9.74
CA VAL A 8 -1.07 20.69 9.13
C VAL A 8 -2.05 20.52 7.95
N GLY A 9 -3.07 19.68 8.13
CA GLY A 9 -4.13 19.48 7.12
C GLY A 9 -3.76 18.52 5.97
N TYR A 10 -2.50 18.06 5.87
CA TYR A 10 -2.04 17.19 4.78
C TYR A 10 -1.63 15.80 5.29
N VAL A 11 -2.05 14.75 4.57
CA VAL A 11 -1.67 13.36 4.82
C VAL A 11 -1.57 12.62 3.49
N PHE A 12 -0.52 11.82 3.33
CA PHE A 12 -0.39 10.90 2.20
C PHE A 12 0.13 9.57 2.72
N ASN A 13 -0.74 8.56 2.68
CA ASN A 13 -0.41 7.18 3.06
C ASN A 13 -0.41 6.32 1.78
N PRO A 14 0.76 5.98 1.21
CA PRO A 14 0.84 5.24 -0.05
C PRO A 14 0.06 3.91 -0.01
N VAL A 15 0.07 3.26 1.15
CA VAL A 15 -0.72 2.08 1.45
C VAL A 15 -1.11 2.07 2.92
N CYS A 16 -2.32 1.62 3.22
CA CYS A 16 -2.83 1.35 4.56
C CYS A 16 -3.34 -0.09 4.63
N PHE A 17 -2.99 -0.77 5.73
CA PHE A 17 -3.45 -2.14 6.00
C PHE A 17 -4.44 -2.11 7.16
N TRP A 18 -5.64 -2.62 6.88
CA TRP A 18 -6.72 -2.76 7.84
C TRP A 18 -6.94 -4.26 8.09
N TYR A 19 -6.70 -4.67 9.33
CA TYR A 19 -6.94 -6.05 9.76
C TYR A 19 -8.33 -6.10 10.40
N CYS A 20 -9.24 -6.84 9.79
CA CYS A 20 -10.63 -6.97 10.22
C CYS A 20 -10.78 -8.25 11.04
N TYR A 21 -11.13 -8.08 12.31
CA TYR A 21 -11.35 -9.18 13.24
C TYR A 21 -12.84 -9.33 13.53
N ASP A 22 -13.30 -10.58 13.55
CA ASP A 22 -14.55 -10.98 14.17
C ASP A 22 -14.18 -11.66 15.49
N GLU A 23 -14.49 -11.01 16.61
CA GLU A 23 -13.92 -11.33 17.92
C GLU A 23 -12.38 -11.37 17.87
N ASP A 24 -11.77 -12.54 18.11
CA ASP A 24 -10.32 -12.77 18.04
C ASP A 24 -9.86 -13.41 16.72
N LYS A 25 -10.79 -13.65 15.78
CA LYS A 25 -10.50 -14.29 14.49
C LYS A 25 -10.31 -13.23 13.40
N LEU A 26 -9.15 -13.22 12.75
CA LEU A 26 -8.93 -12.43 11.54
C LEU A 26 -9.81 -12.98 10.42
N VAL A 27 -10.72 -12.16 9.88
CA VAL A 27 -11.66 -12.54 8.82
C VAL A 27 -11.35 -11.89 7.48
N ALA A 28 -10.66 -10.75 7.48
CA ALA A 28 -10.23 -10.08 6.25
C ALA A 28 -9.04 -9.14 6.50
N ILE A 29 -8.29 -8.87 5.44
CA ILE A 29 -7.29 -7.81 5.36
C ILE A 29 -7.65 -6.90 4.19
N ILE A 30 -7.80 -5.60 4.45
CA ILE A 30 -8.04 -4.60 3.42
C ILE A 30 -6.74 -3.81 3.21
N CYS A 31 -6.24 -3.81 1.98
CA CYS A 31 -5.11 -3.00 1.57
C CYS A 31 -5.64 -1.80 0.76
N GLU A 32 -5.70 -0.65 1.41
CA GLU A 32 -6.05 0.62 0.77
C GLU A 32 -4.80 1.23 0.16
N VAL A 33 -4.74 1.32 -1.16
CA VAL A 33 -3.60 1.85 -1.90
C VAL A 33 -3.97 3.22 -2.44
N ASN A 34 -3.14 4.23 -2.15
CA ASN A 34 -3.36 5.60 -2.59
C ASN A 34 -2.28 6.02 -3.58
N ASN A 35 -2.67 6.71 -4.65
CA ASN A 35 -1.74 7.28 -5.62
C ASN A 35 -1.51 8.78 -5.40
N THR A 36 -0.44 9.32 -5.97
CA THR A 36 -0.13 10.75 -5.92
C THR A 36 -1.10 11.62 -6.74
N PHE A 37 -2.12 11.02 -7.38
CA PHE A 37 -3.16 11.69 -8.15
C PHE A 37 -4.45 11.90 -7.34
N GLY A 38 -4.47 11.54 -6.05
CA GLY A 38 -5.63 11.70 -5.18
C GLY A 38 -6.70 10.62 -5.34
N GLU A 39 -6.35 9.49 -5.96
CA GLU A 39 -7.21 8.32 -6.08
C GLU A 39 -6.80 7.25 -5.07
N SER A 40 -7.75 6.42 -4.69
CA SER A 40 -7.58 5.29 -3.79
C SER A 40 -8.17 4.03 -4.41
N HIS A 41 -7.58 2.87 -4.12
CA HIS A 41 -8.10 1.57 -4.52
C HIS A 41 -7.91 0.55 -3.40
N ASN A 42 -8.95 -0.22 -3.12
CA ASN A 42 -8.99 -1.18 -2.02
C ASN A 42 -8.86 -2.61 -2.54
N TYR A 43 -7.85 -3.33 -2.06
CA TYR A 43 -7.70 -4.76 -2.27
C TYR A 43 -8.19 -5.48 -1.02
N VAL A 44 -9.24 -6.29 -1.16
CA VAL A 44 -9.87 -7.02 -0.05
C VAL A 44 -9.49 -8.48 -0.13
N ILE A 45 -8.78 -8.94 0.90
CA ILE A 45 -8.26 -10.30 1.02
C ILE A 45 -9.08 -10.97 2.14
N LYS A 46 -9.85 -11.99 1.78
CA LYS A 46 -10.68 -12.71 2.75
C LYS A 46 -9.84 -13.79 3.42
N GLN A 47 -9.86 -13.83 4.75
CA GLN A 47 -9.08 -14.80 5.52
C GLN A 47 -9.95 -16.03 5.80
N ASP A 48 -10.22 -16.80 4.75
CA ASP A 48 -10.92 -18.10 4.85
C ASP A 48 -9.95 -19.28 4.81
N ALA A 49 -8.79 -19.09 4.18
CA ALA A 49 -7.74 -20.10 4.03
C ALA A 49 -6.66 -19.94 5.10
N GLU A 50 -5.97 -21.05 5.41
CA GLU A 50 -4.84 -21.08 6.35
C GLU A 50 -3.63 -20.25 5.86
N GLU A 51 -3.61 -19.85 4.59
CA GLU A 51 -2.53 -19.09 3.99
C GLU A 51 -2.70 -17.57 4.15
N ASN A 52 -1.67 -16.93 4.68
CA ASN A 52 -1.56 -15.46 4.78
C ASN A 52 -0.96 -14.84 3.51
N ILE A 53 -1.04 -15.54 2.38
CA ILE A 53 -0.48 -15.15 1.09
C ILE A 53 -1.62 -15.12 0.08
N CYS A 54 -1.77 -14.01 -0.63
CA CYS A 54 -2.82 -13.83 -1.63
C CYS A 54 -2.25 -13.17 -2.88
N THR A 55 -2.77 -13.55 -4.05
CA THR A 55 -2.40 -12.94 -5.33
C THR A 55 -3.64 -12.32 -5.95
N LEU A 56 -3.59 -11.00 -6.18
CA LEU A 56 -4.69 -10.24 -6.79
C LEU A 56 -4.22 -9.56 -8.07
N PRO A 57 -5.09 -9.41 -9.08
CA PRO A 57 -4.76 -8.64 -10.27
C PRO A 57 -4.46 -7.19 -9.88
N LYS A 58 -3.41 -6.62 -10.46
CA LYS A 58 -3.13 -5.19 -10.34
C LYS A 58 -4.17 -4.44 -11.18
N GLU A 59 -5.06 -3.71 -10.52
CA GLU A 59 -6.13 -2.95 -11.17
C GLU A 59 -6.01 -1.44 -10.92
N PHE A 60 -4.92 -1.00 -10.28
CA PHE A 60 -4.72 0.39 -9.89
C PHE A 60 -3.42 0.99 -10.46
N HIS A 61 -3.54 2.22 -10.97
CA HIS A 61 -2.41 2.99 -11.50
C HIS A 61 -1.76 3.82 -10.38
N VAL A 62 -0.68 3.28 -9.82
CA VAL A 62 0.07 3.89 -8.72
C VAL A 62 1.34 4.63 -9.17
N SER A 63 1.85 4.35 -10.37
CA SER A 63 3.11 4.89 -10.87
C SER A 63 3.12 4.95 -12.39
N PRO A 64 3.68 6.02 -12.98
CA PRO A 64 3.84 6.13 -14.43
C PRO A 64 4.93 5.21 -14.99
N PHE A 65 5.70 4.50 -14.15
CA PHE A 65 6.79 3.62 -14.61
C PHE A 65 6.42 2.14 -14.59
N TYR A 66 5.22 1.81 -14.11
CA TYR A 66 4.72 0.44 -14.05
C TYR A 66 3.37 0.35 -14.75
N ASP A 67 3.22 -0.63 -15.62
CA ASP A 67 1.95 -0.91 -16.31
C ASP A 67 0.84 -1.20 -15.27
N ILE A 68 -0.42 -0.91 -15.64
CA ILE A 68 -1.56 -1.30 -14.81
C ILE A 68 -1.73 -2.82 -14.77
N LYS A 69 -1.40 -3.52 -15.85
CA LYS A 69 -1.52 -4.98 -15.96
C LYS A 69 -0.54 -5.70 -15.04
N GLY A 70 -0.84 -6.96 -14.71
CA GLY A 70 -0.02 -7.83 -13.87
C GLY A 70 -0.70 -8.17 -12.56
N GLU A 71 0.07 -8.63 -11.59
CA GLU A 71 -0.44 -9.19 -10.35
C GLU A 71 0.36 -8.69 -9.14
N TYR A 72 -0.34 -8.44 -8.04
CA TYR A 72 0.26 -8.21 -6.74
C TYR A 72 0.18 -9.48 -5.91
N LYS A 73 1.33 -9.95 -5.43
CA LYS A 73 1.42 -10.98 -4.40
C LYS A 73 1.62 -10.32 -3.05
N PHE A 74 0.61 -10.40 -2.21
CA PHE A 74 0.60 -9.96 -0.83
C PHE A 74 1.02 -11.11 0.08
N ASP A 75 1.90 -10.82 1.05
CA ASP A 75 2.38 -11.78 2.04
C ASP A 75 2.35 -11.12 3.43
N PHE A 76 1.46 -11.65 4.27
CA PHE A 76 1.21 -11.25 5.66
C PHE A 76 1.74 -12.28 6.67
N THR A 77 2.57 -13.23 6.24
CA THR A 77 3.04 -14.34 7.09
C THR A 77 3.86 -13.85 8.29
N LYS A 78 4.48 -12.67 8.19
CA LYS A 78 5.30 -12.10 9.25
C LYS A 78 4.50 -11.08 10.05
N ASN A 79 4.45 -11.28 11.38
CA ASN A 79 3.89 -10.28 12.28
C ASN A 79 4.55 -8.91 12.05
N ASN A 80 3.72 -7.89 11.96
CA ASN A 80 4.15 -6.49 11.79
C ASN A 80 4.98 -6.20 10.54
N ALA A 81 4.91 -7.07 9.53
CA ALA A 81 5.49 -6.81 8.23
C ALA A 81 4.56 -7.26 7.11
N VAL A 82 4.42 -6.42 6.09
CA VAL A 82 3.70 -6.76 4.87
C VAL A 82 4.67 -6.69 3.71
N LYS A 83 4.69 -7.75 2.91
CA LYS A 83 5.46 -7.78 1.66
C LYS A 83 4.49 -7.75 0.48
N ILE A 84 4.77 -6.86 -0.47
CA ILE A 84 4.02 -6.72 -1.71
C ILE A 84 5.01 -6.84 -2.86
N ASN A 85 4.84 -7.89 -3.66
CA ASN A 85 5.60 -8.09 -4.89
C ASN A 85 4.70 -7.85 -6.09
N TYR A 86 5.19 -7.09 -7.06
CA TYR A 86 4.54 -6.85 -8.33
C TYR A 86 5.16 -7.72 -9.41
N TYR A 87 4.33 -8.52 -10.07
CA TYR A 87 4.71 -9.32 -11.21
C TYR A 87 4.03 -8.82 -12.49
N PHE A 88 4.81 -8.74 -13.58
CA PHE A 88 4.31 -8.47 -14.93
C PHE A 88 4.85 -9.55 -15.86
N ASP A 89 3.99 -10.21 -16.62
CA ASP A 89 4.38 -11.34 -17.49
C ASP A 89 5.25 -12.39 -16.76
N LYS A 90 4.87 -12.75 -15.52
CA LYS A 90 5.60 -13.68 -14.61
C LYS A 90 7.00 -13.21 -14.19
N THR A 91 7.40 -12.00 -14.56
CA THR A 91 8.66 -11.38 -14.13
C THR A 91 8.44 -10.47 -12.94
N LEU A 92 9.32 -10.57 -11.94
CA LEU A 92 9.27 -9.72 -10.76
C LEU A 92 9.77 -8.32 -11.10
N GLN A 93 8.87 -7.33 -11.05
CA GLN A 93 9.16 -5.95 -11.45
C GLN A 93 9.45 -5.04 -10.25
N LEU A 94 8.82 -5.33 -9.11
CA LEU A 94 8.99 -4.56 -7.88
C LEU A 94 8.84 -5.47 -6.66
N CYS A 95 9.81 -5.37 -5.75
CA CYS A 95 9.74 -5.92 -4.40
C CYS A 95 9.59 -4.76 -3.42
N THR A 96 8.54 -4.78 -2.62
CA THR A 96 8.38 -3.83 -1.53
C THR A 96 8.00 -4.56 -0.26
N SER A 97 8.50 -4.06 0.86
CA SER A 97 8.01 -4.48 2.16
C SER A 97 7.94 -3.28 3.08
N ILE A 98 6.95 -3.32 3.96
CA ILE A 98 6.84 -2.39 5.06
C ILE A 98 6.92 -3.21 6.35
N LYS A 99 7.65 -2.68 7.33
CA LYS A 99 7.74 -3.26 8.66
C LYS A 99 7.46 -2.18 9.69
N GLY A 100 6.63 -2.50 10.66
CA GLY A 100 6.30 -1.64 11.78
C GLY A 100 6.72 -2.25 13.11
N ILE A 101 6.67 -1.43 14.15
CA ILE A 101 6.71 -1.87 15.54
C ILE A 101 5.37 -1.47 16.12
N GLU A 102 4.64 -2.44 16.65
CA GLU A 102 3.39 -2.16 17.38
C GLU A 102 3.71 -1.44 18.68
N THR A 103 2.93 -0.40 18.96
CA THR A 103 3.01 0.34 20.22
C THR A 103 1.60 0.44 20.80
N PRO A 104 1.45 0.36 22.14
CA PRO A 104 0.14 0.51 22.76
C PRO A 104 -0.52 1.83 22.39
N TRP A 105 -1.83 1.79 22.15
CA TRP A 105 -2.63 2.99 21.90
C TRP A 105 -2.80 3.78 23.20
N ASN A 106 -2.03 4.86 23.36
CA ASN A 106 -2.21 5.83 24.44
C ASN A 106 -1.69 7.21 24.01
N ASP A 107 -2.13 8.24 24.73
CA ASP A 107 -1.84 9.64 24.40
C ASP A 107 -0.34 9.95 24.42
N ILE A 108 0.42 9.30 25.31
CA ILE A 108 1.87 9.49 25.44
C ILE A 108 2.58 8.99 24.19
N ASN A 109 2.24 7.79 23.73
CA ASN A 109 2.81 7.21 22.52
C ASN A 109 2.42 8.02 21.29
N LEU A 110 1.16 8.49 21.21
CA LEU A 110 0.70 9.35 20.11
C LEU A 110 1.49 10.66 20.06
N LEU A 111 1.64 11.35 21.19
CA LEU A 111 2.38 12.61 21.29
C LEU A 111 3.87 12.40 20.96
N LYS A 112 4.47 11.31 21.46
CA LYS A 112 5.86 10.95 21.16
C LYS A 112 6.07 10.73 19.66
N THR A 113 5.19 9.97 19.01
CA THR A 113 5.26 9.74 17.57
C THR A 113 5.09 11.04 16.78
N PHE A 114 4.19 11.92 17.19
CA PHE A 114 4.01 13.23 16.55
C PHE A 114 5.28 14.10 16.63
N ILE A 115 5.89 14.22 17.82
CA ILE A 115 7.10 15.02 18.04
C ILE A 115 8.32 14.43 17.30
N GLN A 116 8.41 13.10 17.19
CA GLN A 116 9.49 12.45 16.45
C GLN A 116 9.40 12.65 14.93
N HIS A 117 8.20 12.92 14.41
CA HIS A 117 7.91 12.89 12.97
C HIS A 117 7.09 14.08 12.46
N PRO A 118 7.42 15.34 12.82
CA PRO A 118 6.57 16.51 12.52
C PRO A 118 6.50 16.86 11.03
N PHE A 119 7.47 16.44 10.21
CA PHE A 119 7.50 16.70 8.76
C PHE A 119 7.52 15.41 7.92
N TYR A 120 7.09 14.29 8.51
CA TYR A 120 7.23 12.99 7.87
C TYR A 120 6.43 12.87 6.58
N THR A 121 5.24 13.47 6.53
CA THR A 121 4.43 13.49 5.31
C THR A 121 5.13 14.23 4.17
N ALA A 122 5.71 15.41 4.44
CA ALA A 122 6.48 16.16 3.44
C ALA A 122 7.71 15.38 2.97
N LEU A 123 8.39 14.68 3.89
CA LEU A 123 9.51 13.80 3.58
C LEU A 123 9.09 12.67 2.64
N ILE A 124 7.99 11.96 2.91
CA ILE A 124 7.49 10.87 2.06
C ILE A 124 7.21 11.38 0.64
N ILE A 125 6.46 12.48 0.49
CA ILE A 125 6.14 13.04 -0.83
C ILE A 125 7.42 13.41 -1.57
N THR A 126 8.36 14.08 -0.91
CA THR A 126 9.64 14.49 -1.50
C THR A 126 10.43 13.28 -1.98
N LEU A 127 10.49 12.21 -1.19
CA LEU A 127 11.17 10.98 -1.57
C LEU A 127 10.50 10.29 -2.76
N ILE A 128 9.16 10.27 -2.83
CA ILE A 128 8.42 9.72 -3.96
C ILE A 128 8.74 10.49 -5.25
N HIS A 129 8.69 11.82 -5.21
CA HIS A 129 9.00 12.65 -6.37
C HIS A 129 10.47 12.53 -6.78
N TYR A 130 11.39 12.49 -5.81
CA TYR A 130 12.81 12.26 -6.09
C TYR A 130 13.05 10.92 -6.79
N GLN A 131 12.42 9.84 -6.32
CA GLN A 131 12.53 8.54 -6.98
C GLN A 131 11.90 8.55 -8.38
N ALA A 132 10.76 9.23 -8.55
CA ALA A 132 10.14 9.37 -9.86
C ALA A 132 11.07 10.10 -10.86
N ILE A 133 11.72 11.19 -10.44
CA ILE A 133 12.72 11.91 -11.25
C ILE A 133 13.91 11.00 -11.59
N LYS A 134 14.42 10.26 -10.61
CA LYS A 134 15.52 9.30 -10.81
C LYS A 134 15.16 8.21 -11.83
N LEU A 135 13.93 7.67 -11.77
CA LEU A 135 13.43 6.69 -12.72
C LEU A 135 13.20 7.29 -14.12
N PHE A 136 12.78 8.56 -14.18
CA PHE A 136 12.64 9.31 -15.43
C PHE A 136 13.99 9.44 -16.15
N PHE A 137 15.05 9.82 -15.44
CA PHE A 137 16.40 9.92 -16.01
C PHE A 137 16.98 8.56 -16.44
N LYS A 138 16.46 7.45 -15.91
CA LYS A 138 16.81 6.08 -16.35
C LYS A 138 16.12 5.65 -17.65
N LYS A 139 15.36 6.54 -18.32
CA LYS A 139 14.61 6.28 -19.56
C LYS A 139 13.66 5.07 -19.45
N ASN A 140 13.10 4.86 -18.26
CA ASN A 140 12.08 3.83 -18.08
C ASN A 140 10.84 4.15 -18.93
N LYS A 141 10.16 3.09 -19.38
CA LYS A 141 8.92 3.23 -20.16
C LYS A 141 7.89 4.02 -19.35
N TYR A 142 7.40 5.10 -19.92
CA TYR A 142 6.36 5.92 -19.33
C TYR A 142 4.99 5.40 -19.77
N PHE A 143 4.14 5.11 -18.80
CA PHE A 143 2.75 4.72 -18.97
C PHE A 143 1.87 5.90 -18.58
N SER A 144 1.10 6.41 -19.54
CA SER A 144 0.16 7.49 -19.28
C SER A 144 -0.96 7.00 -18.36
N LYS A 145 -1.48 7.91 -17.53
CA LYS A 145 -2.60 7.62 -16.63
C LYS A 145 -3.80 7.08 -17.46
N PRO A 146 -4.28 5.86 -17.20
CA PRO A 146 -5.47 5.34 -17.86
C PRO A 146 -6.73 6.07 -17.36
N ILE A 147 -7.82 5.99 -18.12
CA ILE A 147 -9.13 6.44 -17.66
C ILE A 147 -9.47 5.67 -16.39
N LYS A 148 -9.87 6.39 -15.32
CA LYS A 148 -10.21 5.78 -14.03
C LYS A 148 -11.35 4.77 -14.25
N LEU A 149 -11.10 3.51 -13.93
CA LEU A 149 -12.15 2.49 -13.89
C LEU A 149 -13.12 2.86 -12.77
N SER A 150 -14.43 2.66 -12.97
CA SER A 150 -15.46 2.98 -11.95
C SER A 150 -15.40 2.09 -10.70
N ARG A 151 -14.50 1.11 -10.67
CA ARG A 151 -14.39 0.12 -9.61
C ARG A 151 -13.14 0.41 -8.76
N ASP A 152 -13.38 0.88 -7.54
CA ASP A 152 -12.34 1.22 -6.55
C ASP A 152 -12.03 0.03 -5.60
N LEU A 153 -12.48 -1.19 -5.96
CA LEU A 153 -12.44 -2.40 -5.12
C LEU A 153 -12.04 -3.64 -5.92
N THR A 154 -11.01 -4.36 -5.50
CA THR A 154 -10.65 -5.70 -6.00
C THR A 154 -10.82 -6.70 -4.87
N TYR A 155 -11.58 -7.76 -5.12
CA TYR A 155 -11.76 -8.86 -4.16
C TYR A 155 -10.91 -10.04 -4.60
N ASP A 156 -10.45 -10.82 -3.63
CA ASP A 156 -9.99 -12.18 -3.88
C ASP A 156 -11.13 -13.00 -4.49
N LYS A 157 -10.98 -13.38 -5.76
CA LYS A 157 -11.91 -14.29 -6.42
C LYS A 157 -11.51 -15.71 -6.04
N ASN A 158 -11.79 -16.08 -4.79
CA ASN A 158 -11.82 -17.49 -4.43
C ASN A 158 -13.13 -18.04 -4.99
N GLU A 159 -13.03 -18.75 -6.11
CA GLU A 159 -14.05 -19.69 -6.60
C GLU A 159 -14.17 -20.89 -5.65
#